data_AF-P20974-F1
#
_entry.id   AF-P20974-F1
#
_cell.length_a   1.000
_cell.length_b   1.000
_cell.length_c   1.000
_cell.angle_alpha   90.00
_cell.angle_beta   90.00
_cell.angle_gamma   90.00
#
_symmetry.space_group_name_H-M   'P 1'
#
loop_
_entity.id
_entity.type
_entity.pdbx_description
1 polymer ?
#
loop_
_entity_poly.entity_id
_entity_poly.type
_entity_poly.pdbx_seq_one_letter_code
_entity_poly.pdbx_strand_id
1 'polypeptide(L)'
;MPSNICKFFLTWWLIQQVTGLTGPLMLDTAPNAFDDQYEGCVNKMEEKAPLLLQEDFNMNAKLKVAWEEAKKRWNNIKPSRSYPKGFNDFHGTALVAYTGSIAVDFNRAVREFKENPGQFHYKAFHYYLTRALQLLSNGDCHSVYRGTKTRFHYTGAGSVRFGQFTSSSLSKKVAQSQEFFSDHGTLFIIKTCLGVYIKEFSFRPDQEEVLIPGYEVYQKVRTQGYNEIFLDSPKRKKSNYNCLYSSAGARESCVSLFLVVLPSLLVQLLCLAEP
;
A
#
# COMPACT_ATOMS: atom_id res chain seq x y z
N MET A 1 28.64 32.01 -33.76
CA MET A 1 28.71 30.53 -33.73
C MET A 1 27.97 30.06 -32.48
N PRO A 2 27.03 29.08 -32.57
CA PRO A 2 26.32 28.59 -31.38
C PRO A 2 27.26 27.79 -30.46
N SER A 3 27.15 27.99 -29.15
CA SER A 3 28.05 27.40 -28.16
C SER A 3 27.91 25.87 -28.06
N ASN A 4 29.03 25.17 -27.90
CA ASN A 4 29.05 23.71 -27.68
C ASN A 4 28.27 23.28 -26.41
N ILE A 5 28.06 24.20 -25.46
CA ILE A 5 27.28 23.95 -24.23
C ILE A 5 25.85 23.49 -24.58
N CYS A 6 25.20 24.11 -25.57
CA CYS A 6 23.84 23.75 -25.97
C CYS A 6 23.73 22.32 -26.54
N LYS A 7 24.80 21.81 -27.18
CA LYS A 7 24.83 20.44 -27.69
C LYS A 7 24.82 19.42 -26.55
N PHE A 8 25.60 19.65 -25.49
CA PHE A 8 25.64 18.77 -24.33
C PHE A 8 24.28 18.63 -23.64
N PHE A 9 23.59 19.74 -23.39
CA PHE A 9 22.24 19.70 -22.80
C PHE A 9 21.23 18.98 -23.69
N LEU A 10 21.25 19.22 -25.02
CA LEU A 10 20.39 18.49 -25.96
C LEU A 10 20.69 16.97 -25.94
N THR A 11 21.96 16.56 -25.96
CA THR A 11 22.31 15.13 -25.88
C THR A 11 21.91 14.50 -24.54
N TRP A 12 22.07 15.20 -23.41
CA TRP A 12 21.72 14.65 -22.09
C TRP A 12 20.19 14.52 -21.92
N TRP A 13 19.42 15.50 -22.38
CA TRP A 13 17.96 15.44 -22.37
C TRP A 13 17.40 14.35 -23.30
N LEU A 14 18.00 14.18 -24.50
CA LEU A 14 17.67 13.07 -25.40
C LEU A 14 18.01 11.70 -24.79
N ILE A 15 19.15 11.56 -24.11
CA ILE A 15 19.51 10.32 -23.40
C ILE A 15 18.44 9.97 -22.34
N GLN A 16 18.00 10.95 -21.54
CA GLN A 16 16.93 10.73 -20.56
C GLN A 16 15.60 10.30 -21.20
N GLN A 17 15.21 10.89 -22.34
CA GLN A 17 14.02 10.48 -23.08
C GLN A 17 14.15 9.07 -23.67
N VAL A 18 15.32 8.70 -24.22
CA VAL A 18 15.56 7.36 -24.78
C VAL A 18 15.58 6.26 -23.71
N THR A 19 16.05 6.55 -22.49
CA THR A 19 15.93 5.62 -21.36
C THR A 19 14.51 5.52 -20.77
N GLY A 20 13.55 6.30 -21.27
CA GLY A 20 12.15 6.29 -20.81
C GLY A 20 11.33 5.06 -21.23
N LEU A 21 11.93 4.07 -21.90
CA LEU A 21 11.32 2.78 -22.19
C LEU A 21 11.15 1.96 -20.90
N THR A 22 10.05 2.17 -20.19
CA THR A 22 9.61 1.29 -19.10
C THR A 22 9.50 -0.15 -19.64
N GLY A 23 10.40 -1.02 -19.21
CA GLY A 23 10.40 -2.42 -19.62
C GLY A 23 9.12 -3.17 -19.21
N PRO A 24 8.86 -4.36 -19.79
CA PRO A 24 7.72 -5.19 -19.40
C PRO A 24 7.70 -5.43 -17.88
N LEU A 25 6.55 -5.24 -17.25
CA LEU A 25 6.42 -5.38 -15.79
C LEU A 25 6.65 -6.85 -15.37
N MET A 26 7.82 -7.12 -14.83
CA MET A 26 8.20 -8.43 -14.31
C MET A 26 7.64 -8.64 -12.90
N LEU A 27 7.07 -9.81 -12.65
CA LEU A 27 6.70 -10.27 -11.32
C LEU A 27 7.95 -10.74 -10.57
N ASP A 28 8.17 -10.18 -9.39
CA ASP A 28 9.30 -10.47 -8.50
C ASP A 28 8.83 -10.65 -7.05
N THR A 29 9.73 -10.50 -6.08
CA THR A 29 9.43 -10.56 -4.63
C THR A 29 8.94 -9.23 -4.04
N ALA A 30 8.76 -8.18 -4.84
CA ALA A 30 8.47 -6.80 -4.45
C ALA A 30 9.43 -6.20 -3.39
N PRO A 31 10.73 -6.04 -3.72
CA PRO A 31 11.79 -5.64 -2.77
C PRO A 31 11.71 -4.17 -2.29
N ASN A 32 10.81 -3.37 -2.85
CA ASN A 32 10.59 -1.97 -2.48
C ASN A 32 9.31 -1.76 -1.63
N ALA A 33 8.46 -2.80 -1.52
CA ALA A 33 7.16 -2.69 -0.89
C ALA A 33 7.22 -2.56 0.64
N PHE A 34 6.38 -1.68 1.21
CA PHE A 34 6.05 -1.73 2.64
C PHE A 34 5.19 -2.96 2.92
N ASP A 35 5.48 -3.63 4.03
CA ASP A 35 4.95 -4.97 4.25
C ASP A 35 4.89 -5.38 5.72
N ASP A 36 4.94 -4.39 6.61
CA ASP A 36 4.98 -4.59 8.05
C ASP A 36 3.81 -5.45 8.53
N GLN A 37 4.15 -6.58 9.15
CA GLN A 37 3.22 -7.53 9.75
C GLN A 37 2.96 -7.24 11.24
N TYR A 38 3.69 -6.27 11.82
CA TYR A 38 3.59 -5.81 13.20
C TYR A 38 3.80 -6.92 14.24
N GLU A 39 4.64 -7.91 13.92
CA GLU A 39 4.91 -9.06 14.77
C GLU A 39 5.68 -8.63 16.03
N GLY A 40 5.06 -8.84 17.20
CA GLY A 40 5.62 -8.44 18.49
C GLY A 40 5.31 -7.01 18.94
N CYS A 41 4.61 -6.18 18.15
CA CYS A 41 4.28 -4.79 18.51
C CYS A 41 2.80 -4.40 18.43
N VAL A 42 1.88 -5.34 18.17
CA VAL A 42 0.42 -5.09 18.06
C VAL A 42 -0.10 -4.14 19.15
N ASN A 43 0.12 -4.42 20.44
CA ASN A 43 -0.37 -3.56 21.54
C ASN A 43 0.13 -2.11 21.42
N LYS A 44 1.43 -1.93 21.12
CA LYS A 44 2.08 -0.63 20.95
C LYS A 44 1.61 0.09 19.68
N MET A 45 1.11 -0.64 18.69
CA MET A 45 0.48 -0.08 17.50
C MET A 45 -0.99 0.28 17.74
N GLU A 46 -1.77 -0.48 18.52
CA GLU A 46 -3.12 -0.04 18.95
C GLU A 46 -3.05 1.29 19.72
N GLU A 47 -2.04 1.46 20.60
CA GLU A 47 -1.79 2.70 21.34
C GLU A 47 -1.39 3.88 20.42
N LYS A 48 -0.59 3.63 19.37
CA LYS A 48 -0.02 4.69 18.52
C LYS A 48 -0.81 5.01 17.25
N ALA A 49 -1.50 4.03 16.68
CA ALA A 49 -2.20 4.19 15.41
C ALA A 49 -3.24 5.34 15.40
N PRO A 50 -3.95 5.69 16.49
CA PRO A 50 -4.82 6.86 16.51
C PRO A 50 -4.08 8.19 16.27
N LEU A 51 -2.85 8.34 16.80
CA LEU A 51 -2.02 9.53 16.58
C LEU A 51 -1.44 9.53 15.15
N LEU A 52 -0.91 8.39 14.72
CA LEU A 52 -0.38 8.22 13.35
C LEU A 52 -1.48 8.45 12.29
N LEU A 53 -2.74 8.14 12.57
CA LEU A 53 -3.87 8.41 11.70
C LEU A 53 -4.15 9.91 11.59
N GLN A 54 -3.99 10.67 12.68
CA GLN A 54 -4.12 12.13 12.64
C GLN A 54 -2.95 12.79 11.89
N GLU A 55 -1.72 12.25 12.00
CA GLU A 55 -0.59 12.65 11.15
C GLU A 55 -0.88 12.37 9.67
N ASP A 56 -1.32 11.15 9.34
CA ASP A 56 -1.70 10.75 7.99
C ASP A 56 -2.79 11.69 7.43
N PHE A 57 -3.84 11.99 8.20
CA PHE A 57 -4.91 12.92 7.79
C PHE A 57 -4.45 14.37 7.57
N ASN A 58 -3.45 14.83 8.32
CA ASN A 58 -2.90 16.19 8.17
C ASN A 58 -2.08 16.31 6.87
N MET A 59 -1.37 15.25 6.48
CA MET A 59 -0.56 15.20 5.26
C MET A 59 -1.35 14.71 4.03
N ASN A 60 -2.47 13.99 4.22
CA ASN A 60 -3.23 13.31 3.18
C ASN A 60 -4.74 13.57 3.30
N ALA A 61 -5.16 14.72 2.76
CA ALA A 61 -6.57 15.12 2.73
C ALA A 61 -7.47 14.11 2.00
N LYS A 62 -6.97 13.38 0.98
CA LYS A 62 -7.74 12.33 0.29
C LYS A 62 -8.08 11.18 1.24
N LEU A 63 -7.10 10.69 2.00
CA LEU A 63 -7.31 9.64 2.99
C LEU A 63 -8.29 10.10 4.08
N LYS A 64 -8.19 11.33 4.55
CA LYS A 64 -9.12 11.91 5.54
C LYS A 64 -10.58 11.89 5.06
N VAL A 65 -10.83 12.30 3.82
CA VAL A 65 -12.18 12.29 3.22
C VAL A 65 -12.70 10.86 3.05
N ALA A 66 -11.88 9.97 2.46
CA ALA A 66 -12.25 8.57 2.26
C ALA A 66 -12.53 7.83 3.58
N TRP A 67 -11.78 8.15 4.64
CA TRP A 67 -11.97 7.58 5.98
C TRP A 67 -13.29 8.04 6.64
N GLU A 68 -13.61 9.34 6.61
CA GLU A 68 -14.88 9.83 7.20
C GLU A 68 -16.12 9.40 6.39
N GLU A 69 -16.00 9.13 5.09
CA GLU A 69 -17.04 8.43 4.31
C GLU A 69 -17.16 6.96 4.73
N ALA A 70 -16.04 6.23 4.76
CA ALA A 70 -15.99 4.83 5.16
C ALA A 70 -16.51 4.59 6.58
N LYS A 71 -16.26 5.51 7.51
CA LYS A 71 -16.72 5.48 8.90
C LYS A 71 -18.24 5.56 9.03
N LYS A 72 -18.90 6.32 8.13
CA LYS A 72 -20.38 6.37 8.03
C LYS A 72 -20.92 5.02 7.55
N ARG A 73 -20.36 4.47 6.47
CA ARG A 73 -20.74 3.13 5.98
C ARG A 73 -20.46 2.04 7.02
N TRP A 74 -19.31 2.09 7.70
CA TRP A 74 -18.94 1.18 8.78
C TRP A 74 -19.97 1.20 9.92
N ASN A 75 -20.34 2.39 10.43
CA ASN A 75 -21.35 2.49 11.48
C ASN A 75 -22.73 1.94 11.07
N ASN A 76 -23.07 1.96 9.78
CA ASN A 76 -24.31 1.37 9.27
C ASN A 76 -24.24 -0.17 9.16
N ILE A 77 -23.07 -0.76 8.85
CA ILE A 77 -22.92 -2.22 8.70
C ILE A 77 -22.51 -2.93 9.99
N LYS A 78 -21.80 -2.28 10.92
CA LYS A 78 -21.32 -2.93 12.14
C LYS A 78 -22.40 -3.56 13.05
N PRO A 79 -23.68 -3.11 13.08
CA PRO A 79 -24.71 -3.79 13.87
C PRO A 79 -25.17 -5.14 13.29
N SER A 80 -24.83 -5.48 12.04
CA SER A 80 -25.40 -6.66 11.37
C SER A 80 -24.77 -8.00 11.77
N ARG A 81 -23.65 -7.99 12.50
CA ARG A 81 -22.90 -9.21 12.85
C ARG A 81 -22.00 -9.02 14.06
N SER A 82 -21.50 -10.14 14.60
CA SER A 82 -20.37 -10.16 15.51
C SER A 82 -19.03 -10.08 14.78
N TYR A 83 -18.01 -9.60 15.51
CA TYR A 83 -16.62 -9.49 15.07
C TYR A 83 -15.68 -10.14 16.10
N PRO A 84 -14.52 -10.66 15.68
CA PRO A 84 -13.59 -11.36 16.58
C PRO A 84 -12.95 -10.43 17.62
N LYS A 85 -12.52 -11.00 18.75
CA LYS A 85 -11.91 -10.25 19.87
C LYS A 85 -10.69 -9.45 19.39
N GLY A 86 -10.72 -8.13 19.63
CA GLY A 86 -9.68 -7.18 19.19
C GLY A 86 -10.01 -6.46 17.88
N PHE A 87 -11.03 -6.90 17.14
CA PHE A 87 -11.59 -6.10 16.05
C PHE A 87 -12.30 -4.87 16.63
N ASN A 88 -12.15 -3.71 15.98
CA ASN A 88 -12.64 -2.42 16.48
C ASN A 88 -13.08 -1.50 15.33
N ASP A 89 -13.59 -0.32 15.65
CA ASP A 89 -14.13 0.60 14.65
C ASP A 89 -13.09 1.12 13.63
N PHE A 90 -11.81 1.18 14.01
CA PHE A 90 -10.73 1.54 13.07
C PHE A 90 -10.44 0.40 12.09
N HIS A 91 -10.42 -0.85 12.56
CA HIS A 91 -10.29 -2.03 11.72
C HIS A 91 -11.43 -2.13 10.67
N GLY A 92 -12.67 -1.91 11.10
CA GLY A 92 -13.83 -1.90 10.20
C GLY A 92 -13.80 -0.73 9.21
N THR A 93 -13.49 0.48 9.67
CA THR A 93 -13.38 1.66 8.81
C THR A 93 -12.26 1.53 7.78
N ALA A 94 -11.11 0.96 8.16
CA ALA A 94 -9.98 0.76 7.24
C ALA A 94 -10.33 -0.19 6.08
N LEU A 95 -11.01 -1.31 6.37
CA LEU A 95 -11.50 -2.23 5.34
C LEU A 95 -12.48 -1.55 4.38
N VAL A 96 -13.48 -0.84 4.92
CA VAL A 96 -14.45 -0.12 4.10
C VAL A 96 -13.75 0.92 3.21
N ALA A 97 -12.88 1.75 3.78
CA ALA A 97 -12.13 2.78 3.06
C ALA A 97 -11.27 2.19 1.94
N TYR A 98 -10.61 1.06 2.19
CA TYR A 98 -9.79 0.38 1.19
C TYR A 98 -10.61 -0.08 -0.03
N THR A 99 -11.91 -0.33 0.08
CA THR A 99 -12.76 -0.67 -1.09
C THR A 99 -13.22 0.56 -1.89
N GLY A 100 -12.80 1.77 -1.48
CA GLY A 100 -13.02 3.03 -2.20
C GLY A 100 -11.82 3.47 -3.06
N SER A 101 -11.92 4.67 -3.64
CA SER A 101 -10.92 5.22 -4.57
C SER A 101 -9.51 5.38 -3.99
N ILE A 102 -9.38 5.50 -2.66
CA ILE A 102 -8.09 5.65 -1.96
C ILE A 102 -7.16 4.44 -2.16
N ALA A 103 -7.69 3.26 -2.51
CA ALA A 103 -6.94 2.04 -2.78
C ALA A 103 -5.84 2.23 -3.84
N VAL A 104 -6.07 3.08 -4.83
CA VAL A 104 -5.15 3.31 -5.96
C VAL A 104 -3.91 4.08 -5.51
N ASP A 105 -4.10 5.15 -4.73
CA ASP A 105 -3.01 5.96 -4.20
C ASP A 105 -2.28 5.25 -3.05
N PHE A 106 -3.02 4.55 -2.18
CA PHE A 106 -2.46 3.74 -1.10
C PHE A 106 -1.58 2.60 -1.64
N ASN A 107 -2.11 1.74 -2.53
CA ASN A 107 -1.32 0.61 -3.03
C ASN A 107 -0.10 1.06 -3.85
N ARG A 108 -0.16 2.23 -4.49
CA ARG A 108 1.02 2.85 -5.12
C ARG A 108 2.09 3.20 -4.06
N ALA A 109 1.71 3.96 -3.03
CA ALA A 109 2.60 4.30 -1.93
C ALA A 109 3.14 3.07 -1.15
N VAL A 110 2.39 1.97 -1.10
CA VAL A 110 2.85 0.70 -0.51
C VAL A 110 3.92 0.04 -1.37
N ARG A 111 3.73 -0.11 -2.69
CA ARG A 111 4.75 -0.72 -3.58
C ARG A 111 6.07 0.06 -3.61
N GLU A 112 5.96 1.38 -3.70
CA GLU A 112 7.06 2.32 -3.96
C GLU A 112 7.69 2.85 -2.64
N PHE A 113 7.28 2.32 -1.48
CA PHE A 113 7.65 2.83 -0.15
C PHE A 113 9.16 3.04 0.04
N LYS A 114 9.99 2.06 -0.33
CA LYS A 114 11.45 2.13 -0.14
C LYS A 114 12.13 3.24 -0.96
N GLU A 115 11.48 3.69 -2.04
CA GLU A 115 11.98 4.76 -2.90
C GLU A 115 11.70 6.14 -2.30
N ASN A 116 10.62 6.29 -1.53
CA ASN A 116 10.28 7.55 -0.86
C ASN A 116 9.52 7.36 0.47
N PRO A 117 10.17 6.81 1.52
CA PRO A 117 9.49 6.45 2.78
C PRO A 117 8.99 7.67 3.57
N GLY A 118 9.57 8.85 3.32
CA GLY A 118 9.14 10.13 3.90
C GLY A 118 7.82 10.67 3.36
N GLN A 119 7.26 10.08 2.29
CA GLN A 119 5.96 10.44 1.72
C GLN A 119 4.86 9.40 2.02
N PHE A 120 5.14 8.43 2.89
CA PHE A 120 4.17 7.40 3.27
C PHE A 120 3.14 7.91 4.29
N HIS A 121 2.19 8.71 3.82
CA HIS A 121 1.09 9.26 4.61
C HIS A 121 -0.12 8.29 4.66
N TYR A 122 0.19 7.07 5.09
CA TYR A 122 -0.71 5.92 5.23
C TYR A 122 -0.29 4.98 6.39
N LYS A 123 0.49 5.47 7.36
CA LYS A 123 1.10 4.68 8.46
C LYS A 123 0.05 3.88 9.24
N ALA A 124 -1.00 4.57 9.72
CA ALA A 124 -2.07 3.95 10.49
C ALA A 124 -3.06 3.20 9.59
N PHE A 125 -3.28 3.67 8.36
CA PHE A 125 -4.14 2.98 7.39
C PHE A 125 -3.57 1.59 7.05
N HIS A 126 -2.26 1.49 6.81
CA HIS A 126 -1.56 0.21 6.64
C HIS A 126 -1.67 -0.67 7.89
N TYR A 127 -1.50 -0.11 9.10
CA TYR A 127 -1.68 -0.85 10.35
C TYR A 127 -3.07 -1.46 10.47
N TYR A 128 -4.12 -0.64 10.45
CA TYR A 128 -5.49 -1.10 10.64
C TYR A 128 -5.93 -2.07 9.54
N LEU A 129 -5.50 -1.88 8.29
CA LEU A 129 -5.83 -2.80 7.20
C LEU A 129 -5.12 -4.16 7.35
N THR A 130 -3.80 -4.18 7.66
CA THR A 130 -3.07 -5.41 8.01
C THR A 130 -3.77 -6.13 9.17
N ARG A 131 -4.05 -5.39 10.24
CA ARG A 131 -4.55 -5.98 11.50
C ARG A 131 -5.98 -6.48 11.36
N ALA A 132 -6.83 -5.81 10.58
CA ALA A 132 -8.18 -6.27 10.27
C ALA A 132 -8.17 -7.63 9.55
N LEU A 133 -7.29 -7.83 8.56
CA LEU A 133 -7.15 -9.12 7.87
C LEU A 133 -6.61 -10.21 8.80
N GLN A 134 -5.62 -9.90 9.64
CA GLN A 134 -5.12 -10.84 10.66
C GLN A 134 -6.20 -11.28 11.66
N LEU A 135 -7.14 -10.40 12.01
CA LEU A 135 -8.21 -10.67 12.96
C LEU A 135 -9.38 -11.45 12.33
N LEU A 136 -9.70 -11.21 11.07
CA LEU A 136 -10.82 -11.86 10.35
C LEU A 136 -10.43 -13.19 9.69
N SER A 137 -9.14 -13.45 9.48
CA SER A 137 -8.65 -14.71 8.91
C SER A 137 -9.03 -15.90 9.79
N ASN A 138 -9.78 -16.85 9.22
CA ASN A 138 -10.13 -18.13 9.85
C ASN A 138 -9.15 -19.27 9.51
N GLY A 139 -8.19 -19.04 8.60
CA GLY A 139 -7.23 -20.04 8.14
C GLY A 139 -7.64 -20.82 6.88
N ASP A 140 -8.79 -20.52 6.29
CA ASP A 140 -9.20 -21.11 5.01
C ASP A 140 -8.31 -20.63 3.85
N CYS A 141 -8.25 -21.44 2.79
CA CYS A 141 -7.65 -21.05 1.53
C CYS A 141 -8.73 -20.85 0.46
N HIS A 142 -8.64 -19.74 -0.29
CA HIS A 142 -9.57 -19.43 -1.39
C HIS A 142 -8.88 -19.55 -2.76
N SER A 143 -9.65 -19.98 -3.76
CA SER A 143 -9.26 -19.87 -5.18
C SER A 143 -9.95 -18.64 -5.76
N VAL A 144 -9.16 -17.65 -6.15
CA VAL A 144 -9.62 -16.30 -6.49
C VAL A 144 -8.96 -15.79 -7.78
N TYR A 145 -9.56 -14.77 -8.37
CA TYR A 145 -9.21 -14.26 -9.69
C TYR A 145 -8.99 -12.75 -9.63
N ARG A 146 -8.00 -12.24 -10.37
CA ARG A 146 -7.77 -10.80 -10.50
C ARG A 146 -7.46 -10.44 -11.95
N GLY A 147 -8.35 -9.68 -12.57
CA GLY A 147 -8.06 -8.99 -13.82
C GLY A 147 -7.15 -7.79 -13.60
N THR A 148 -6.38 -7.47 -14.63
CA THR A 148 -5.64 -6.22 -14.74
C THR A 148 -5.71 -5.72 -16.19
N LYS A 149 -5.49 -4.42 -16.40
CA LYS A 149 -5.39 -3.81 -17.75
C LYS A 149 -3.94 -3.62 -18.23
N THR A 150 -2.99 -4.16 -17.48
CA THR A 150 -1.55 -4.07 -17.75
C THR A 150 -0.99 -5.48 -17.92
N ARG A 151 -0.10 -5.70 -18.89
CA ARG A 151 0.58 -6.99 -19.03
C ARG A 151 1.65 -7.13 -17.96
N PHE A 152 1.53 -8.17 -17.15
CA PHE A 152 2.58 -8.68 -16.29
C PHE A 152 3.27 -9.86 -16.95
N HIS A 153 4.57 -9.98 -16.72
CA HIS A 153 5.44 -11.05 -17.21
C HIS A 153 6.09 -11.77 -16.03
N TYR A 154 6.54 -13.00 -16.25
CA TYR A 154 7.29 -13.78 -15.26
C TYR A 154 8.53 -14.38 -15.94
N THR A 155 9.67 -14.33 -15.26
CA THR A 155 10.98 -14.76 -15.77
C THR A 155 11.14 -16.28 -15.90
N GLY A 156 10.18 -17.05 -15.38
CA GLY A 156 10.27 -18.51 -15.24
C GLY A 156 10.86 -18.98 -13.91
N ALA A 157 11.52 -18.10 -13.14
CA ALA A 157 12.23 -18.46 -11.90
C ALA A 157 11.88 -17.58 -10.69
N GLY A 158 11.88 -18.18 -9.50
CA GLY A 158 11.67 -17.52 -8.22
C GLY A 158 10.28 -17.71 -7.61
N SER A 159 10.05 -17.09 -6.44
CA SER A 159 8.72 -16.99 -5.81
C SER A 159 8.24 -15.55 -5.90
N VAL A 160 7.01 -15.31 -6.37
CA VAL A 160 6.51 -13.93 -6.60
C VAL A 160 5.55 -13.45 -5.52
N ARG A 161 5.38 -12.12 -5.48
CA ARG A 161 4.55 -11.41 -4.52
C ARG A 161 4.01 -10.12 -5.16
N PHE A 162 2.77 -9.71 -4.83
CA PHE A 162 2.16 -8.51 -5.42
C PHE A 162 2.75 -7.17 -4.94
N GLY A 163 3.39 -7.13 -3.78
CA GLY A 163 3.98 -5.90 -3.22
C GLY A 163 2.98 -4.87 -2.70
N GLN A 164 1.71 -5.26 -2.56
CA GLN A 164 0.62 -4.39 -2.14
C GLN A 164 -0.56 -5.22 -1.62
N PHE A 165 -1.53 -4.57 -0.99
CA PHE A 165 -2.84 -5.18 -0.77
C PHE A 165 -3.50 -5.44 -2.13
N THR A 166 -4.08 -6.62 -2.28
CA THR A 166 -4.50 -7.11 -3.60
C THR A 166 -5.94 -7.58 -3.55
N SER A 167 -6.83 -6.72 -4.04
CA SER A 167 -8.23 -7.06 -4.31
C SER A 167 -8.30 -8.14 -5.40
N SER A 168 -9.03 -9.20 -5.11
CA SER A 168 -9.35 -10.31 -6.01
C SER A 168 -10.81 -10.69 -5.83
N SER A 169 -11.35 -11.54 -6.69
CA SER A 169 -12.75 -11.97 -6.66
C SER A 169 -12.85 -13.49 -6.61
N LEU A 170 -13.83 -14.04 -5.88
CA LEU A 170 -14.23 -15.44 -6.05
C LEU A 170 -14.79 -15.72 -7.46
N SER A 171 -15.26 -14.69 -8.16
CA SER A 171 -15.88 -14.79 -9.48
C SER A 171 -14.88 -14.48 -10.61
N LYS A 172 -14.50 -15.52 -11.39
CA LYS A 172 -13.71 -15.32 -12.62
C LYS A 172 -14.42 -14.37 -13.61
N LYS A 173 -15.75 -14.37 -13.64
CA LYS A 173 -16.57 -13.46 -14.47
C LYS A 173 -16.41 -11.99 -14.05
N VAL A 174 -16.36 -11.69 -12.74
CA VAL A 174 -16.05 -10.32 -12.26
C VAL A 174 -14.62 -9.96 -12.65
N ALA A 175 -13.66 -10.84 -12.36
CA ALA A 175 -12.25 -10.59 -12.67
C ALA A 175 -11.96 -10.39 -14.18
N GLN A 176 -12.74 -11.01 -15.07
CA GLN A 176 -12.63 -10.83 -16.53
C GLN A 176 -13.52 -9.69 -17.09
N SER A 177 -14.20 -8.92 -16.24
CA SER A 177 -15.05 -7.82 -16.72
C SER A 177 -14.23 -6.66 -17.29
N GLN A 178 -14.84 -5.85 -18.15
CA GLN A 178 -14.25 -4.64 -18.72
C GLN A 178 -13.96 -3.54 -17.65
N GLU A 179 -14.41 -3.71 -16.41
CA GLU A 179 -14.01 -2.86 -15.27
C GLU A 179 -12.54 -3.13 -14.91
N PHE A 180 -12.12 -4.40 -14.86
CA PHE A 180 -10.83 -4.85 -14.33
C PHE A 180 -9.83 -5.37 -15.37
N PHE A 181 -10.30 -5.93 -16.48
CA PHE A 181 -9.51 -6.68 -17.45
C PHE A 181 -9.56 -6.05 -18.85
N SER A 182 -8.63 -6.48 -19.71
CA SER A 182 -8.57 -6.19 -21.15
C SER A 182 -7.62 -7.21 -21.79
N ASP A 183 -7.69 -7.43 -23.11
CA ASP A 183 -6.88 -8.46 -23.78
C ASP A 183 -5.36 -8.22 -23.69
N HIS A 184 -4.95 -6.94 -23.62
CA HIS A 184 -3.58 -6.52 -23.36
C HIS A 184 -3.14 -6.69 -21.90
N GLY A 185 -4.07 -6.96 -20.99
CA GLY A 185 -3.80 -7.14 -19.56
C GLY A 185 -3.29 -8.53 -19.18
N THR A 186 -3.30 -8.81 -17.88
CA THR A 186 -3.06 -10.14 -17.29
C THR A 186 -4.25 -10.54 -16.43
N LEU A 187 -4.65 -11.82 -16.52
CA LEU A 187 -5.58 -12.46 -15.60
C LEU A 187 -4.79 -13.35 -14.64
N PHE A 188 -4.85 -13.03 -13.36
CA PHE A 188 -4.27 -13.85 -12.30
C PHE A 188 -5.29 -14.87 -11.81
N ILE A 189 -4.87 -16.13 -11.69
CA ILE A 189 -5.59 -17.23 -11.04
C ILE A 189 -4.79 -17.59 -9.78
N ILE A 190 -5.35 -17.36 -8.60
CA ILE A 190 -4.59 -17.28 -7.35
C ILE A 190 -5.17 -18.26 -6.34
N LYS A 191 -4.32 -19.09 -5.72
CA LYS A 191 -4.62 -19.75 -4.46
C LYS A 191 -4.02 -18.93 -3.32
N THR A 192 -4.88 -18.30 -2.52
CA THR A 192 -4.52 -17.53 -1.32
C THR A 192 -4.91 -18.30 -0.06
N CYS A 193 -4.16 -18.12 1.03
CA CYS A 193 -4.49 -18.62 2.38
C CYS A 193 -4.32 -17.53 3.46
N LEU A 194 -4.04 -16.28 3.07
CA LEU A 194 -4.00 -15.09 3.95
C LEU A 194 -5.02 -14.02 3.55
N GLY A 195 -5.59 -14.13 2.36
CA GLY A 195 -6.62 -13.22 1.86
C GLY A 195 -7.99 -13.52 2.46
N VAL A 196 -8.68 -12.48 2.91
CA VAL A 196 -9.99 -12.57 3.58
C VAL A 196 -11.09 -12.12 2.64
N TYR A 197 -12.22 -12.83 2.64
CA TYR A 197 -13.44 -12.42 1.94
C TYR A 197 -14.11 -11.23 2.67
N ILE A 198 -14.14 -10.06 2.02
CA ILE A 198 -14.53 -8.76 2.63
C ILE A 198 -15.77 -8.12 1.99
N LYS A 199 -16.56 -8.89 1.22
CA LYS A 199 -17.79 -8.45 0.53
C LYS A 199 -18.70 -7.54 1.35
N GLU A 200 -18.89 -7.85 2.63
CA GLU A 200 -19.77 -7.09 3.54
C GLU A 200 -19.27 -5.66 3.81
N PHE A 201 -17.95 -5.49 3.92
CA PHE A 201 -17.31 -4.18 4.07
C PHE A 201 -17.36 -3.39 2.76
N SER A 202 -17.17 -4.09 1.63
CA SER A 202 -16.96 -3.48 0.32
C SER A 202 -18.09 -2.55 -0.11
N PHE A 203 -17.74 -1.38 -0.66
CA PHE A 203 -18.69 -0.51 -1.37
C PHE A 203 -19.33 -1.19 -2.59
N ARG A 204 -18.69 -2.24 -3.13
CA ARG A 204 -19.13 -3.00 -4.31
C ARG A 204 -19.27 -4.49 -3.98
N PRO A 205 -20.29 -4.90 -3.19
CA PRO A 205 -20.47 -6.29 -2.79
C PRO A 205 -20.77 -7.23 -3.97
N ASP A 206 -21.13 -6.69 -5.15
CA ASP A 206 -21.25 -7.39 -6.42
C ASP A 206 -19.92 -7.98 -6.93
N GLN A 207 -18.78 -7.53 -6.40
CA GLN A 207 -17.46 -7.95 -6.85
C GLN A 207 -16.92 -9.21 -6.16
N GLU A 208 -17.65 -9.79 -5.19
CA GLU A 208 -17.23 -10.98 -4.43
C GLU A 208 -15.80 -10.88 -3.87
N GLU A 209 -15.46 -9.71 -3.30
CA GLU A 209 -14.07 -9.32 -3.03
C GLU A 209 -13.39 -10.15 -1.94
N VAL A 210 -12.24 -10.73 -2.27
CA VAL A 210 -11.25 -11.30 -1.36
C VAL A 210 -10.00 -10.42 -1.38
N LEU A 211 -9.63 -9.87 -0.23
CA LEU A 211 -8.51 -8.97 -0.08
C LEU A 211 -7.28 -9.70 0.47
N ILE A 212 -6.24 -9.82 -0.37
CA ILE A 212 -4.98 -10.48 -0.05
C ILE A 212 -3.98 -9.47 0.55
N PRO A 213 -3.34 -9.75 1.69
CA PRO A 213 -2.33 -8.88 2.30
C PRO A 213 -0.95 -8.97 1.61
N GLY A 214 -0.15 -7.93 1.86
CA GLY A 214 1.23 -7.71 1.33
C GLY A 214 2.15 -8.95 0.87
N TYR A 215 2.05 -9.34 2.14
CA TYR A 215 2.98 -10.32 2.72
C TYR A 215 2.70 -11.81 2.42
N GLU A 216 1.71 -12.15 1.58
CA GLU A 216 1.63 -13.48 0.98
C GLU A 216 2.62 -13.65 -0.18
N VAL A 217 3.32 -14.80 -0.26
CA VAL A 217 4.30 -15.10 -1.32
C VAL A 217 4.02 -16.46 -1.96
N TYR A 218 3.88 -16.49 -3.28
CA TYR A 218 3.52 -17.68 -4.05
C TYR A 218 4.77 -18.45 -4.48
N GLN A 219 4.90 -19.70 -4.04
CA GLN A 219 6.10 -20.52 -4.33
C GLN A 219 6.03 -21.22 -5.69
N LYS A 220 4.86 -21.28 -6.33
CA LYS A 220 4.69 -21.80 -7.69
C LYS A 220 4.01 -20.75 -8.55
N VAL A 221 4.64 -20.44 -9.68
CA VAL A 221 4.16 -19.48 -10.67
C VAL A 221 4.18 -20.17 -12.04
N ARG A 222 3.08 -20.08 -12.79
CA ARG A 222 2.98 -20.66 -14.14
C ARG A 222 2.26 -19.68 -15.05
N THR A 223 2.84 -19.41 -16.21
CA THR A 223 2.20 -18.65 -17.30
C THR A 223 1.47 -19.63 -18.23
N GLN A 224 0.25 -19.31 -18.65
CA GLN A 224 -0.53 -20.11 -19.60
C GLN A 224 -1.18 -19.21 -20.66
N GLY A 225 -1.17 -19.68 -21.91
CA GLY A 225 -1.65 -18.89 -23.05
C GLY A 225 -0.87 -17.59 -23.19
N TYR A 226 -1.56 -16.50 -23.55
CA TYR A 226 -0.96 -15.19 -23.77
C TYR A 226 -0.98 -14.26 -22.54
N ASN A 227 -1.89 -14.51 -21.58
CA ASN A 227 -2.22 -13.55 -20.52
C ASN A 227 -2.72 -14.16 -19.19
N GLU A 228 -2.76 -15.49 -19.01
CA GLU A 228 -3.09 -16.10 -17.71
C GLU A 228 -1.82 -16.38 -16.89
N ILE A 229 -1.82 -15.99 -15.61
CA ILE A 229 -0.75 -16.29 -14.63
C ILE A 229 -1.37 -16.98 -13.41
N PHE A 230 -0.94 -18.22 -13.17
CA PHE A 230 -1.34 -19.04 -12.04
C PHE A 230 -0.35 -18.87 -10.89
N LEU A 231 -0.86 -18.50 -9.72
CA LEU A 231 -0.14 -18.31 -8.47
C LEU A 231 -0.61 -19.35 -7.44
N ASP A 232 0.26 -20.27 -7.07
CA ASP A 232 -0.03 -21.40 -6.17
C ASP A 232 1.06 -21.57 -5.10
N SER A 233 0.75 -22.41 -4.10
CA SER A 233 1.58 -22.71 -2.94
C SER A 233 1.92 -21.41 -2.19
N PRO A 234 0.89 -20.66 -1.73
CA PRO A 234 1.08 -19.46 -0.93
C PRO A 234 1.80 -19.79 0.37
N LYS A 235 2.63 -18.86 0.84
CA LYS A 235 3.23 -18.88 2.16
C LYS A 235 3.24 -17.49 2.77
N ARG A 236 2.93 -17.42 4.06
CA ARG A 236 3.36 -16.32 4.93
C ARG A 236 4.89 -16.38 5.01
N LYS A 237 5.60 -15.36 4.54
CA LYS A 237 7.05 -15.21 4.69
C LYS A 237 7.38 -14.05 5.63
N LYS A 238 8.64 -13.95 6.06
CA LYS A 238 9.17 -12.77 6.74
C LYS A 238 9.07 -11.55 5.83
N SER A 239 8.68 -10.42 6.40
CA SER A 239 8.61 -9.11 5.76
C SER A 239 9.97 -8.40 5.67
N ASN A 240 10.10 -7.47 4.73
CA ASN A 240 11.20 -6.50 4.63
C ASN A 240 11.23 -5.59 5.87
N TYR A 241 10.06 -5.18 6.35
CA TYR A 241 9.87 -4.33 7.53
C TYR A 241 9.14 -5.08 8.65
N ASN A 242 9.44 -4.76 9.90
CA ASN A 242 8.64 -5.18 11.05
C ASN A 242 8.65 -4.11 12.14
N CYS A 243 7.47 -3.74 12.62
CA CYS A 243 7.24 -2.80 13.72
C CYS A 243 7.83 -1.39 13.54
N LEU A 244 7.98 -0.92 12.29
CA LEU A 244 8.67 0.33 11.93
C LEU A 244 8.10 1.55 12.64
N TYR A 245 6.77 1.71 12.61
CA TYR A 245 6.08 2.84 13.25
C TYR A 245 5.78 2.64 14.74
N SER A 246 6.17 1.50 15.33
CA SER A 246 6.01 1.27 16.78
C SER A 246 7.05 2.02 17.61
N SER A 247 8.25 2.26 17.06
CA SER A 247 9.33 3.01 17.70
C SER A 247 9.21 4.51 17.44
N ALA A 248 8.93 4.91 16.19
CA ALA A 248 8.71 6.30 15.76
C ALA A 248 7.71 7.04 16.69
N GLY A 249 8.01 8.28 17.09
CA GLY A 249 7.20 9.01 18.07
C GLY A 249 7.55 8.66 19.52
N ALA A 250 8.63 9.30 20.00
CA ALA A 250 8.95 9.58 21.40
C ALA A 250 10.10 10.60 21.49
N ARG A 251 10.97 10.66 20.46
CA ARG A 251 12.06 11.64 20.31
C ARG A 251 12.21 12.14 18.87
N GLU A 252 11.16 12.74 18.32
CA GLU A 252 11.28 13.67 17.17
C GLU A 252 10.55 14.98 17.46
N SER A 253 10.89 15.59 18.61
CA SER A 253 10.66 17.02 18.81
C SER A 253 11.66 17.78 17.93
N CYS A 254 11.30 17.98 16.66
CA CYS A 254 12.15 18.67 15.67
C CYS A 254 12.17 20.21 15.86
N VAL A 255 12.02 20.64 17.12
CA VAL A 255 12.09 22.04 17.57
C VAL A 255 13.56 22.50 17.72
N SER A 256 14.50 21.56 17.76
CA SER A 256 15.90 21.79 18.15
C SER A 256 16.83 22.41 17.08
N LEU A 257 16.32 22.89 15.93
CA LEU A 257 17.16 23.60 14.94
C LEU A 257 16.78 25.09 14.78
N PHE A 258 15.49 25.41 14.70
CA PHE A 258 15.03 26.80 14.55
C PHE A 258 15.38 27.68 15.77
N LEU A 259 15.42 27.11 16.98
CA LEU A 259 15.77 27.83 18.21
C LEU A 259 17.27 28.16 18.36
N VAL A 260 18.15 27.69 17.47
CA VAL A 260 19.60 28.03 17.52
C VAL A 260 19.95 29.13 16.51
N VAL A 261 19.28 29.15 15.36
CA VAL A 261 19.51 30.15 14.30
C VAL A 261 18.87 31.50 14.64
N LEU A 262 17.68 31.51 15.27
CA LEU A 262 17.01 32.77 15.61
C LEU A 262 17.77 33.63 16.64
N PRO A 263 18.28 33.09 17.77
CA PRO A 263 19.04 33.91 18.72
C PRO A 263 20.37 34.42 18.17
N SER A 264 21.08 33.62 17.36
CA SER A 264 22.36 34.02 16.78
C SER A 264 22.20 35.16 15.77
N LEU A 265 21.15 35.13 14.95
CA LEU A 265 20.82 36.24 14.05
C LEU A 265 20.37 37.50 14.81
N LEU A 266 19.59 37.33 15.89
CA LEU A 266 19.12 38.46 16.69
C LEU A 266 20.26 39.18 17.43
N VAL A 267 21.22 38.43 17.98
CA VAL A 267 22.43 39.01 18.62
C VAL A 267 23.30 39.75 17.60
N GLN A 268 23.49 39.20 16.39
CA GLN A 268 24.24 39.89 15.33
C GLN A 268 23.56 41.18 14.87
N LEU A 269 22.22 41.22 14.81
CA LEU A 269 21.46 42.43 14.49
C LEU A 269 21.54 43.49 15.61
N LEU A 270 21.54 43.08 16.88
CA LEU A 270 21.67 44.00 18.02
C LEU A 270 23.09 44.58 18.13
N CYS A 271 24.15 43.80 17.88
CA CYS A 271 25.53 44.28 17.88
C CYS A 271 25.87 45.23 16.70
N LEU A 272 24.96 45.45 15.76
CA LEU A 272 25.07 46.44 14.68
C LEU A 272 24.17 47.67 14.91
N ALA A 273 23.60 47.81 16.10
CA ALA A 273 22.61 48.83 16.45
C ALA A 273 22.96 49.62 17.73
N GLU A 274 24.24 49.97 17.91
CA GLU A 274 24.68 51.05 18.80
C GLU A 274 25.23 52.22 17.94
N PRO A 275 25.10 53.49 18.41
CA PRO A 275 24.83 54.65 17.54
C PRO A 275 26.06 55.40 16.99
#